data_AF-A0A929F1P1-F1
#
_entry.id   AF-A0A929F1P1-F1
#
_cell.length_a   1.000
_cell.length_b   1.000
_cell.length_c   1.000
_cell.angle_alpha   90.00
_cell.angle_beta   90.00
_cell.angle_gamma   90.00
#
_symmetry.space_group_name_H-M   'P 1'
#
loop_
_entity.id
_entity.type
_entity.pdbx_description
1 polymer ?
#
loop_
_entity_poly.entity_id
_entity_poly.type
_entity_poly.pdbx_seq_one_letter_code
_entity_poly.pdbx_strand_id
1 'polypeptide(L)'
;LEIAIQKNIPALMLTAHAFTPDNLVKSIKEGAASYIPKEEITEIAEYLVDVLTAKKEGRNPWETWEEKLPTSYFERRWGAAWKDNDKDFWDTFKASLKSRKK
;
A
#
# COMPACT_ATOMS: atom_id res chain seq x y z
N LEU A 1 -2.36 -11.73 -8.17
CA LEU A 1 -2.77 -11.31 -6.81
C LEU A 1 -3.92 -12.17 -6.29
N GLU A 2 -4.95 -12.38 -7.12
CA GLU A 2 -6.13 -13.20 -6.82
C GLU A 2 -5.86 -14.56 -6.14
N ILE A 3 -4.96 -15.39 -6.68
CA ILE A 3 -4.64 -16.72 -6.10
C ILE A 3 -4.11 -16.61 -4.67
N ALA A 4 -3.28 -15.61 -4.37
CA ALA A 4 -2.72 -15.44 -3.02
C ALA A 4 -3.82 -15.08 -2.03
N ILE A 5 -4.74 -14.20 -2.42
CA ILE A 5 -5.89 -13.78 -1.60
C ILE A 5 -6.85 -14.92 -1.38
N GLN A 6 -7.17 -15.70 -2.42
CA GLN A 6 -7.99 -16.90 -2.29
C GLN A 6 -7.38 -17.92 -1.31
N LYS A 7 -6.05 -18.00 -1.24
CA LYS A 7 -5.31 -18.83 -0.29
C LYS A 7 -5.07 -18.16 1.07
N ASN A 8 -5.59 -16.95 1.28
CA ASN A 8 -5.38 -16.13 2.46
C ASN A 8 -3.87 -15.91 2.77
N ILE A 9 -3.06 -15.78 1.74
CA ILE A 9 -1.62 -15.48 1.79
C ILE A 9 -1.45 -13.98 1.54
N PRO A 10 -0.80 -13.23 2.46
CA PRO A 10 -0.56 -11.82 2.24
C PRO A 10 0.40 -11.64 1.06
N ALA A 11 0.09 -10.69 0.18
CA ALA A 11 0.87 -10.45 -1.02
C ALA A 11 1.35 -9.00 -1.06
N LEU A 12 2.63 -8.84 -1.34
CA LEU A 12 3.25 -7.53 -1.54
C LEU A 12 3.46 -7.30 -3.04
N MET A 13 3.13 -6.11 -3.51
CA MET A 13 3.36 -5.71 -4.89
C MET A 13 4.66 -4.93 -5.00
N LEU A 14 5.68 -5.49 -5.67
CA LEU A 14 6.92 -4.78 -6.02
C LEU A 14 6.83 -4.31 -7.47
N THR A 15 6.94 -3.01 -7.70
CA THR A 15 6.70 -2.38 -9.01
C THR A 15 7.91 -1.60 -9.50
N ALA A 16 8.34 -1.88 -10.72
CA ALA A 16 9.49 -1.24 -11.35
C ALA A 16 9.08 -0.12 -12.32
N HIS A 17 8.26 -0.47 -13.30
CA HIS A 17 7.82 0.39 -14.40
C HIS A 17 6.37 0.86 -14.24
N ALA A 18 5.55 0.10 -13.51
CA ALA A 18 4.13 0.38 -13.33
C ALA A 18 3.87 1.36 -12.16
N PHE A 19 4.87 2.10 -11.69
CA PHE A 19 4.77 2.98 -10.52
C PHE A 19 3.97 4.26 -10.85
N THR A 20 2.64 4.14 -10.84
CA THR A 20 1.67 5.21 -11.08
C THR A 20 0.58 5.23 -10.00
N PRO A 21 -0.12 6.37 -9.81
CA PRO A 21 -1.30 6.48 -8.92
C PRO A 21 -2.35 5.39 -9.18
N ASP A 22 -2.72 5.20 -10.45
CA ASP A 22 -3.77 4.26 -10.84
C ASP A 22 -3.43 2.82 -10.44
N ASN A 23 -2.16 2.42 -10.59
CA ASN A 23 -1.70 1.10 -10.21
C ASN A 23 -1.61 0.92 -8.70
N LEU A 24 -1.31 1.98 -7.95
CA LEU A 24 -1.41 1.95 -6.49
C LEU A 24 -2.86 1.73 -6.05
N VAL A 25 -3.80 2.52 -6.57
CA VAL A 25 -5.24 2.37 -6.29
C VAL A 25 -5.73 0.98 -6.66
N LYS A 26 -5.34 0.47 -7.83
CA LYS A 26 -5.65 -0.88 -8.30
C LYS A 26 -5.10 -1.94 -7.34
N SER A 27 -3.84 -1.82 -6.89
CA SER A 27 -3.24 -2.80 -5.98
C SER A 27 -3.97 -2.87 -4.64
N ILE A 28 -4.42 -1.73 -4.10
CA ILE A 28 -5.22 -1.67 -2.86
C ILE A 28 -6.57 -2.36 -3.10
N LYS A 29 -7.27 -2.01 -4.18
CA LYS A 29 -8.57 -2.60 -4.55
C LYS A 29 -8.49 -4.11 -4.77
N GLU A 30 -7.40 -4.58 -5.37
CA GLU A 30 -7.16 -5.99 -5.58
C GLU A 30 -6.69 -6.73 -4.33
N GLY A 31 -6.49 -6.06 -3.19
CA GLY A 31 -6.18 -6.70 -1.90
C GLY A 31 -4.69 -6.95 -1.64
N ALA A 32 -3.80 -6.18 -2.27
CA ALA A 32 -2.39 -6.17 -1.88
C ALA A 32 -2.23 -5.68 -0.44
N ALA A 33 -1.20 -6.17 0.24
CA ALA A 33 -0.83 -5.71 1.57
C ALA A 33 0.11 -4.50 1.53
N SER A 34 0.75 -4.23 0.38
CA SER A 34 1.71 -3.15 0.21
C SER A 34 2.04 -2.95 -1.28
N TYR A 35 2.44 -1.73 -1.64
CA TYR A 35 2.84 -1.33 -2.99
C TYR A 35 4.19 -0.61 -2.98
N ILE A 36 5.24 -1.28 -3.45
CA ILE A 36 6.62 -0.88 -3.23
C ILE A 36 7.32 -0.62 -4.56
N PRO A 37 7.99 0.54 -4.73
CA PRO A 37 8.86 0.80 -5.89
C PRO A 37 10.13 -0.07 -5.87
N LYS A 38 10.63 -0.48 -7.04
CA LYS A 38 11.84 -1.33 -7.17
C LYS A 38 13.07 -0.74 -6.47
N GLU A 39 13.12 0.58 -6.31
CA GLU A 39 14.20 1.30 -5.66
C GLU A 39 14.31 0.94 -4.18
N GLU A 40 13.22 0.50 -3.55
CA GLU A 40 13.13 0.12 -2.14
C GLU A 40 13.32 -1.39 -1.93
N ILE A 41 13.76 -2.12 -2.97
CA ILE A 41 13.96 -3.58 -2.89
C ILE A 41 15.02 -3.98 -1.86
N THR A 42 15.96 -3.09 -1.53
CA THR A 42 16.98 -3.36 -0.52
C THR A 42 16.37 -3.56 0.86
N GLU A 43 15.27 -2.87 1.15
CA GLU A 43 14.53 -2.92 2.42
C GLU A 43 13.36 -3.90 2.37
N ILE A 44 13.25 -4.74 1.34
CA ILE A 44 12.12 -5.65 1.11
C ILE A 44 11.84 -6.57 2.31
N ALA A 45 12.90 -7.00 3.01
CA ALA A 45 12.79 -7.85 4.19
C ALA A 45 12.01 -7.14 5.30
N GLU A 46 12.26 -5.84 5.50
CA GLU A 46 11.56 -5.07 6.53
C GLU A 46 10.08 -4.90 6.19
N TYR A 47 9.76 -4.59 4.93
CA TYR A 47 8.37 -4.48 4.49
C TYR A 47 7.61 -5.80 4.65
N LEU A 48 8.26 -6.94 4.40
CA LEU A 48 7.67 -8.25 4.62
C LEU A 48 7.42 -8.51 6.11
N VAL A 49 8.38 -8.17 6.97
CA VAL A 49 8.22 -8.26 8.43
C VAL A 49 7.05 -7.42 8.90
N ASP A 50 6.88 -6.19 8.39
CA ASP A 50 5.77 -5.31 8.76
C ASP A 50 4.42 -5.89 8.33
N VAL A 51 4.31 -6.41 7.11
CA VAL A 51 3.09 -7.04 6.60
C VAL A 51 2.71 -8.26 7.44
N LEU A 52 3.68 -9.11 7.76
CA LEU A 52 3.45 -10.31 8.58
C LEU A 52 3.08 -9.95 10.03
N THR A 53 3.73 -8.93 10.59
CA THR A 53 3.45 -8.42 11.94
C THR A 53 2.06 -7.80 12.02
N ALA A 54 1.71 -6.93 11.08
CA ALA A 54 0.38 -6.33 10.98
C ALA A 54 -0.70 -7.43 10.86
N LYS A 55 -0.47 -8.43 10.00
CA LYS A 55 -1.40 -9.57 9.87
C LYS A 55 -1.55 -10.35 11.18
N LYS A 56 -0.45 -10.63 11.88
CA LYS A 56 -0.46 -11.36 13.16
C LYS A 56 -1.23 -10.59 14.25
N GLU A 57 -1.12 -9.28 14.24
CA GLU A 57 -1.74 -8.39 15.24
C GLU A 57 -3.14 -7.90 14.85
N GLY A 58 -3.64 -8.31 13.68
CA GLY A 58 -4.93 -7.84 13.16
C GLY A 58 -4.93 -6.36 12.75
N ARG A 59 -3.75 -5.74 12.62
CA ARG A 59 -3.58 -4.35 12.16
C ARG A 59 -3.59 -4.29 10.64
N ASN A 60 -3.81 -3.09 10.10
CA ASN A 60 -3.78 -2.88 8.66
C ASN A 60 -2.32 -2.73 8.17
N PRO A 61 -1.83 -3.60 7.26
CA PRO A 61 -0.48 -3.49 6.70
C PRO A 61 -0.21 -2.16 5.96
N TRP A 62 -1.26 -1.47 5.52
CA TRP A 62 -1.13 -0.17 4.86
C TRP A 62 -0.76 0.96 5.83
N GLU A 63 -0.93 0.79 7.14
CA GLU A 63 -0.51 1.79 8.14
C GLU A 63 1.02 1.86 8.20
N THR A 64 1.69 0.71 8.39
CA THR A 64 3.16 0.65 8.42
C THR A 64 3.78 1.00 7.05
N TRP A 65 3.07 0.68 5.96
CA TRP A 65 3.45 1.13 4.62
C TRP A 65 3.41 2.65 4.48
N GLU A 66 2.36 3.34 4.97
CA GLU A 66 2.26 4.81 4.90
C GLU A 66 3.33 5.50 5.74
N GLU A 67 3.76 4.90 6.85
CA GLU A 67 4.87 5.40 7.67
C GLU A 67 6.21 5.35 6.92
N LYS A 68 6.47 4.25 6.20
CA LYS A 68 7.73 4.05 5.44
C LYS A 68 7.74 4.75 4.09
N LEU A 69 6.60 4.81 3.42
CA LEU A 69 6.40 5.48 2.14
C LEU A 69 5.35 6.58 2.33
N PRO A 70 5.73 7.72 2.93
CA PRO A 70 4.78 8.79 3.20
C PRO A 70 4.27 9.39 1.89
N THR A 71 3.11 10.04 1.95
CA THR A 71 2.50 10.70 0.78
C THR A 71 3.48 11.65 0.06
N SER A 72 4.37 12.33 0.79
CA SER A 72 5.39 13.23 0.24
C SER A 72 6.39 12.53 -0.69
N TYR A 73 6.64 11.23 -0.51
CA TYR A 73 7.45 10.41 -1.40
C TYR A 73 6.81 10.33 -2.80
N PHE A 74 5.49 10.16 -2.83
CA PHE A 74 4.71 10.05 -4.05
C PHE A 74 4.45 11.40 -4.71
N GLU A 75 4.21 12.47 -3.92
CA GLU A 75 4.02 13.83 -4.44
C GLU A 75 5.24 14.32 -5.23
N ARG A 76 6.46 13.97 -4.80
CA ARG A 76 7.69 14.29 -5.53
C ARG A 76 7.79 13.61 -6.89
N ARG A 77 7.14 12.44 -7.06
CA ARG A 77 7.23 11.60 -8.26
C ARG A 77 6.07 11.79 -9.22
N TRP A 78 4.87 12.02 -8.68
CA TRP A 78 3.62 12.09 -9.43
C TRP A 78 2.99 13.49 -9.42
N GLY A 79 3.57 14.44 -8.68
CA GLY A 79 3.05 15.80 -8.49
C GLY A 79 2.04 15.88 -7.34
N ALA A 80 1.84 17.08 -6.79
CA ALA A 80 0.98 17.29 -5.62
C ALA A 80 -0.49 16.89 -5.83
N ALA A 81 -0.98 16.92 -7.07
CA ALA A 81 -2.35 16.61 -7.46
C ALA A 81 -2.59 15.11 -7.77
N TRP A 82 -1.66 14.22 -7.44
CA TRP A 82 -1.72 12.82 -7.87
C TRP A 82 -2.92 12.03 -7.30
N LYS A 83 -3.54 12.53 -6.23
CA LYS A 83 -4.74 11.93 -5.60
C LYS A 83 -6.06 12.48 -6.15
N ASP A 84 -6.03 13.50 -7.00
CA ASP A 84 -7.24 14.25 -7.39
C ASP A 84 -8.20 13.41 -8.25
N ASN A 85 -7.67 12.53 -9.10
CA ASN A 85 -8.47 11.63 -9.94
C ASN A 85 -9.26 10.59 -9.13
N ASP A 86 -8.78 10.23 -7.94
CA ASP A 86 -9.35 9.17 -7.09
C ASP A 86 -9.71 9.71 -5.70
N LYS A 87 -10.10 10.99 -5.60
CA LYS A 87 -10.30 11.70 -4.32
C LYS A 87 -11.24 10.95 -3.37
N ASP A 88 -12.39 10.50 -3.87
CA ASP A 88 -13.40 9.75 -3.09
C ASP A 88 -12.83 8.42 -2.54
N PHE A 89 -12.02 7.74 -3.35
CA PHE A 89 -11.32 6.53 -2.93
C PHE A 89 -10.31 6.86 -1.82
N TRP A 90 -9.51 7.92 -1.97
CA TRP A 90 -8.51 8.31 -0.97
C TRP A 90 -9.14 8.76 0.36
N ASP A 91 -10.28 9.45 0.33
CA ASP A 91 -11.00 9.85 1.54
C ASP A 91 -11.58 8.62 2.26
N THR A 92 -12.14 7.68 1.51
CA THR A 92 -12.63 6.40 2.04
C THR A 92 -11.48 5.55 2.60
N PHE A 93 -10.36 5.48 1.87
CA PHE A 93 -9.17 4.74 2.28
C PHE A 93 -8.60 5.29 3.58
N LYS A 94 -8.40 6.62 3.69
CA LYS A 94 -7.97 7.28 4.93
C LYS A 94 -8.96 7.06 6.09
N ALA A 95 -10.26 7.09 5.81
CA ALA A 95 -11.27 6.78 6.82
C ALA A 95 -11.18 5.32 7.31
N SER A 96 -10.89 4.37 6.40
CA SER A 96 -10.71 2.95 6.73
C SER A 96 -9.47 2.69 7.59
N LEU A 97 -8.41 3.48 7.40
CA LEU A 97 -7.22 3.45 8.26
C LEU A 97 -7.54 4.01 9.67
N LYS A 98 -8.38 5.04 9.76
CA LYS A 98 -8.76 5.66 11.04
C LYS A 98 -9.81 4.87 11.84
N SER A 99 -10.74 4.18 11.17
CA SER A 99 -11.88 3.52 11.83
C SER A 99 -11.51 2.21 12.54
N ARG A 100 -10.40 1.57 12.17
CA ARG A 100 -9.89 0.34 12.81
C ARG A 100 -8.94 0.60 13.97
N LYS A 101 -8.72 1.87 14.36
CA LYS A 101 -7.87 2.28 15.49
C LYS A 101 -8.54 2.11 16.86
N LYS A 102 -9.58 1.28 16.99
CA LYS A 102 -10.39 1.11 18.20
C LYS A 102 -10.46 -0.33 18.65
#